data_AF-A0A3L6E0U8-F1
#
_entry.id   AF-A0A3L6E0U8-F1
#
_cell.length_a   1.000
_cell.length_b   1.000
_cell.length_c   1.000
_cell.angle_alpha   90.00
_cell.angle_beta   90.00
_cell.angle_gamma   90.00
#
_symmetry.space_group_name_H-M   'P 1'
#
loop_
_entity.id
_entity.type
_entity.pdbx_description
1 polymer ?
#
loop_
_entity_poly.entity_id
_entity_poly.type
_entity_poly.pdbx_seq_one_letter_code
_entity_poly.pdbx_strand_id
1 'polypeptide(L)' 'MSNEELMEQCDMGTFKASGPGGQHRNKRESAVRLKHLPTGIIAQVVEDRSQHKNRASALSRLRTLIALKGKRI' A
#
# COMPACT_ATOMS: atom_id res chain seq x y z
N MET A 1 8.28 13.98 8.19
CA MET A 1 8.30 12.63 7.62
C MET A 1 8.22 12.68 6.10
N SER A 2 9.36 12.49 5.45
CA SER A 2 9.48 12.28 4.01
C SER A 2 8.82 10.96 3.61
N ASN A 3 8.68 10.72 2.31
CA ASN A 3 8.19 9.43 1.81
C ASN A 3 9.18 8.29 2.05
N GLU A 4 10.47 8.61 2.10
CA GLU A 4 11.56 7.66 2.31
C GLU A 4 11.61 7.18 3.76
N GLU A 5 11.57 8.12 4.72
CA GLU A 5 11.53 7.81 6.15
C GLU A 5 10.31 6.95 6.53
N LEU A 6 9.15 7.22 5.92
CA LEU A 6 7.96 6.40 6.13
C LEU A 6 8.15 4.98 5.60
N MET A 7 8.81 4.85 4.46
CA MET A 7 9.00 3.56 3.81
C MET A 7 9.95 2.67 4.62
N GLU A 8 10.98 3.23 5.24
CA GLU A 8 11.90 2.49 6.12
C GLU A 8 11.19 1.86 7.33
N GLN A 9 10.08 2.47 7.78
CA GLN A 9 9.26 1.97 8.88
C GLN A 9 8.15 1.01 8.41
N CYS A 10 8.11 0.69 7.12
CA CYS A 10 7.09 -0.15 6.53
C CYS A 10 7.64 -1.49 6.06
N ASP A 11 6.88 -2.54 6.35
CA ASP A 11 7.01 -3.82 5.66
C ASP A 11 6.17 -3.78 4.37
N MET A 12 6.82 -3.99 3.22
CA MET A 12 6.19 -3.98 1.89
C MET A 12 6.13 -5.39 1.31
N GLY A 13 4.91 -5.82 0.95
CA GLY A 13 4.68 -7.03 0.17
C GLY A 13 3.98 -6.74 -1.15
N THR A 14 4.29 -7.54 -2.17
CA THR A 14 3.53 -7.62 -3.42
C THR A 14 2.71 -8.90 -3.46
N PHE A 15 1.56 -8.86 -4.11
CA PHE A 15 0.71 -10.04 -4.27
C PHE A 15 -0.06 -10.00 -5.58
N LYS A 16 -0.68 -11.14 -5.94
CA LYS A 16 -1.57 -11.21 -7.10
C LYS A 16 -2.90 -10.54 -6.75
N ALA A 17 -3.33 -9.60 -7.58
CA ALA A 17 -4.66 -9.02 -7.43
C ALA A 17 -5.71 -10.13 -7.68
N SER A 18 -6.48 -10.48 -6.65
CA SER A 18 -7.63 -11.36 -6.77
C SER A 18 -8.91 -10.53 -6.88
N GLY A 19 -9.66 -10.68 -7.97
CA GLY A 19 -10.93 -9.99 -8.17
C GLY A 19 -11.48 -10.21 -9.59
N PRO A 20 -12.68 -9.70 -9.91
CA PRO A 20 -13.27 -9.77 -11.25
C PRO A 20 -12.44 -8.90 -12.21
N GLY A 21 -11.35 -9.47 -12.69
CA GLY A 21 -10.49 -8.94 -13.74
C GLY A 21 -10.19 -10.09 -14.68
N GLY A 22 -10.29 -9.85 -15.98
CA GLY A 22 -9.97 -10.85 -16.98
C GLY A 22 -8.55 -11.41 -16.80
N GLN A 23 -8.30 -12.52 -17.50
CA GLN A 23 -7.06 -13.30 -17.54
C GLN A 23 -5.75 -12.47 -17.55
N HIS A 24 -5.82 -11.26 -18.10
CA HIS A 24 -4.72 -10.31 -18.23
C HIS A 24 -4.33 -9.59 -16.92
N ARG A 25 -5.29 -9.29 -16.02
CA ARG A 25 -5.01 -8.55 -14.77
C ARG A 25 -4.42 -9.46 -13.67
N ASN A 26 -4.76 -10.76 -13.70
CA ASN A 26 -4.44 -11.69 -12.60
C ASN A 26 -3.06 -12.36 -12.72
N LYS A 27 -2.35 -12.21 -13.85
CA LYS A 27 -1.03 -12.84 -14.05
C LYS A 27 0.13 -12.09 -13.38
N ARG A 28 0.00 -10.79 -13.11
CA ARG A 28 1.09 -9.96 -12.57
C ARG A 28 0.86 -9.65 -11.09
N GLU A 29 1.91 -9.79 -10.29
CA GLU A 29 1.94 -9.36 -8.88
C GLU A 29 2.05 -7.83 -8.78
N SER A 30 1.04 -7.12 -9.28
CA SER A 30 1.02 -5.66 -9.24
C SER A 30 0.42 -5.10 -7.96
N ALA A 31 -0.32 -5.91 -7.17
CA ALA A 31 -0.91 -5.45 -5.92
C ALA A 31 0.17 -5.19 -4.88
N VAL A 32 0.02 -4.11 -4.12
CA VAL A 32 0.97 -3.70 -3.07
C VAL A 32 0.26 -3.65 -1.72
N ARG A 33 0.91 -4.18 -0.70
CA ARG A 33 0.56 -4.05 0.72
C ARG A 33 1.71 -3.34 1.43
N LEU A 34 1.40 -2.29 2.18
CA LEU A 34 2.32 -1.61 3.09
C LEU A 34 1.80 -1.72 4.52
N LYS A 35 2.61 -2.25 5.43
CA LYS A 35 2.33 -2.30 6.86
C LYS A 35 3.29 -1.37 7.58
N HIS A 36 2.77 -0.29 8.18
CA HIS A 36 3.57 0.55 9.06
C HIS A 36 3.79 -0.17 10.39
N LEU A 37 5.03 -0.58 10.66
CA LEU A 37 5.36 -1.40 11.82
C LEU A 37 5.05 -0.71 13.16
N PRO A 38 5.40 0.59 13.36
CA PRO A 38 5.15 1.26 14.64
C PRO A 38 3.66 1.40 15.01
N THR A 39 2.78 1.61 14.02
CA THR A 39 1.34 1.87 14.29
C THR A 39 0.44 0.66 14.03
N GLY A 40 0.97 -0.38 13.38
CA GLY A 40 0.22 -1.55 12.92
C GLY A 40 -0.76 -1.27 11.77
N ILE A 41 -0.77 -0.05 11.20
CA ILE A 41 -1.69 0.33 10.11
C ILE A 41 -1.24 -0.34 8.81
N ILE A 42 -2.20 -0.90 8.06
CA ILE A 42 -1.96 -1.55 6.79
C ILE A 42 -2.71 -0.80 5.68
N ALA A 43 -2.01 -0.45 4.60
CA ALA A 43 -2.58 0.09 3.37
C ALA A 43 -2.38 -0.89 2.21
N GLN A 44 -3.43 -1.16 1.43
CA GLN A 44 -3.40 -2.08 0.30
C GLN A 44 -3.97 -1.41 -0.96
N VAL A 45 -3.33 -1.61 -2.10
CA VAL A 45 -3.76 -1.04 -3.39
C VAL A 45 -3.55 -2.07 -4.50
N VAL A 46 -4.59 -2.26 -5.33
CA VAL A 46 -4.64 -3.25 -6.41
C VAL A 46 -5.10 -2.64 -7.75
N GLU A 47 -5.25 -1.33 -7.83
CA GLU A 47 -5.99 -0.63 -8.89
C GLU A 47 -5.25 -0.65 -10.24
N ASP A 48 -3.95 -0.36 -10.24
CA ASP A 48 -3.15 -0.27 -11.46
C ASP A 48 -2.42 -1.60 -11.78
N ARG A 49 -2.10 -1.79 -13.06
CA ARG A 49 -1.25 -2.91 -13.55
C ARG A 49 0.23 -2.74 -13.17
N SER A 50 0.63 -1.56 -12.72
CA SER A 50 1.99 -1.21 -12.29
C SER A 50 2.12 -1.22 -10.77
N GLN A 51 3.04 -2.04 -10.26
CA GLN A 51 3.39 -2.06 -8.84
C GLN A 51 3.87 -0.70 -8.33
N HIS A 52 4.56 0.09 -9.15
CA HIS A 52 5.11 1.39 -8.74
C HIS A 52 4.00 2.40 -8.47
N LYS A 53 2.98 2.42 -9.33
CA LYS A 53 1.80 3.26 -9.13
C LYS A 53 1.02 2.81 -7.90
N ASN A 54 0.85 1.50 -7.72
CA ASN A 54 0.18 0.96 -6.53
C ASN A 54 0.95 1.26 -5.24
N ARG A 55 2.30 1.23 -5.27
CA ARG A 55 3.15 1.63 -4.13
C ARG A 55 2.98 3.11 -3.79
N ALA A 56 3.00 4.00 -4.77
CA ALA A 56 2.78 5.43 -4.55
C ALA A 56 1.39 5.70 -3.94
N SER A 57 0.35 5.07 -4.48
CA SER A 57 -1.00 5.15 -3.93
C SER A 57 -1.09 4.57 -2.51
N ALA A 58 -0.44 3.43 -2.25
CA ALA A 58 -0.43 2.81 -0.93
C ALA A 58 0.25 3.73 0.10
N LEU A 59 1.36 4.37 -0.26
CA LEU A 59 2.07 5.31 0.60
C LEU A 59 1.23 6.55 0.93
N SER A 60 0.55 7.12 -0.08
CA SER A 60 -0.38 8.24 0.12
C SER A 60 -1.52 7.86 1.09
N ARG A 61 -2.16 6.69 0.88
CA ARG A 61 -3.21 6.18 1.79
C ARG A 61 -2.67 5.97 3.20
N LEU A 62 -1.48 5.39 3.33
CA LEU A 62 -0.87 5.10 4.62
C LEU A 62 -0.60 6.38 5.43
N ARG A 63 -0.08 7.44 4.79
CA ARG A 63 0.12 8.75 5.44
C ARG A 63 -1.19 9.31 6.01
N THR A 64 -2.26 9.29 5.22
CA THR A 64 -3.57 9.75 5.67
C THR A 64 -4.08 8.93 6.86
N LEU A 65 -3.96 7.59 6.81
CA LEU A 65 -4.39 6.72 7.89
C LEU A 65 -3.60 6.96 9.20
N ILE A 66 -2.28 7.14 9.11
CA ILE A 66 -1.42 7.46 10.26
C ILE A 66 -1.83 8.80 10.87
N ALA A 67 -2.00 9.83 10.04
CA ALA A 67 -2.40 11.16 10.49
C ALA A 67 -3.78 11.16 11.17
N LEU A 68 -4.73 10.34 10.69
CA LEU A 68 -6.05 10.20 11.30
C LEU A 68 -6.00 9.45 12.63
N LYS A 69 -5.13 8.42 12.77
CA LYS A 69 -5.00 7.67 14.03
C LYS A 69 -4.42 8.55 15.15
N GLY A 70 -3.47 9.43 14.84
CA GLY A 70 -2.89 10.38 15.81
C GLY A 70 -3.86 11.45 16.31
N LYS A 71 -4.99 11.67 15.64
CA LYS A 71 -6.01 12.68 16.00
C LYS A 71 -7.14 12.15 16.90
N ARG A 72 -7.10 10.87 17.31
CA ARG A 72 -8.13 10.24 18.16
C ARG A 72 -7.77 10.30 19.65
N ILE A 73 -7.28 11.46 20.12
CA ILE A 73 -7.00 11.73 21.53
C ILE A 73 -7.64 13.07 21.88
#